data_AF-A0A0C3RN46-F1
#
_entry.id   AF-A0A0C3RN46-F1
#
_cell.length_a   1.000
_cell.length_b   1.000
_cell.length_c   1.000
_cell.angle_alpha   90.00
_cell.angle_beta   90.00
_cell.angle_gamma   90.00
#
_symmetry.space_group_name_H-M   'P 1'
#
loop_
_entity.id
_entity.type
_entity.pdbx_description
1 polymer ?
#
loop_
_entity_poly.entity_id
_entity_poly.type
_entity_poly.pdbx_seq_one_letter_code
_entity_poly.pdbx_strand_id
1 'polypeptide(L)'
;MRRYSLIAAAASLFLLPVSVFAAGYGAAGCGLGSMVFQNAQKKGVEQIFAATTNGTFGSQTFGITFGTSNCGDHGLVKLSKEREVFAQENYTSLVKEMAQGKGENLYTLASLYQCPAAKHQEFGAMVQEKFDTLVSSDKTTSTELLSQLEKQITSNPTLANSCNITQAALN
;
A
#
# COMPACT_ATOMS: atom_id res chain seq x y z
N MET A 1 29.66 -41.62 17.78
CA MET A 1 28.24 -41.18 17.78
C MET A 1 28.04 -39.78 18.36
N ARG A 2 28.57 -39.45 19.55
CA ARG A 2 28.43 -38.12 20.21
C ARG A 2 28.90 -36.90 19.38
N ARG A 3 29.90 -37.07 18.51
CA ARG A 3 30.41 -36.00 17.61
C ARG A 3 29.49 -35.72 16.42
N TYR A 4 28.83 -36.74 15.88
CA TYR A 4 27.85 -36.58 14.78
C TYR A 4 26.53 -35.99 15.29
N SER A 5 26.14 -36.31 16.52
CA SER A 5 24.99 -35.70 17.19
C SER A 5 25.18 -34.20 17.44
N LEU A 6 26.41 -33.74 17.71
CA LEU A 6 26.71 -32.31 17.87
C LEU A 6 26.71 -31.56 16.52
N ILE A 7 27.17 -32.20 15.44
CA ILE A 7 27.14 -31.63 14.09
C ILE A 7 25.68 -31.54 13.57
N ALA A 8 24.87 -32.56 13.83
CA ALA A 8 23.45 -32.55 13.49
C ALA A 8 22.65 -31.50 14.29
N ALA A 9 23.01 -31.26 15.55
CA ALA A 9 22.37 -30.23 16.38
C ALA A 9 22.74 -28.80 15.95
N ALA A 10 23.96 -28.57 15.44
CA ALA A 10 24.40 -27.26 14.97
C ALA A 10 23.80 -26.86 13.60
N ALA A 11 23.51 -27.84 12.73
CA ALA A 11 22.89 -27.60 11.43
C ALA A 11 21.40 -27.21 11.52
N SER A 12 20.70 -27.59 12.60
CA SER A 12 19.27 -27.32 12.78
C SER A 12 18.96 -25.92 13.33
N LEU A 13 19.98 -25.14 13.75
CA LEU A 13 19.78 -23.81 14.34
C LEU A 13 19.62 -22.68 13.29
N PHE A 14 19.85 -22.97 12.00
CA PHE A 14 19.77 -21.98 10.91
C PHE A 14 18.43 -21.93 10.17
N LEU A 15 17.43 -22.72 10.56
CA LEU A 15 16.12 -22.80 9.92
C LEU A 15 15.01 -22.11 10.74
N LEU A 16 15.30 -21.00 11.41
CA LEU A 16 14.25 -20.18 12.00
C LEU A 16 13.68 -19.28 10.88
N PRO A 17 12.45 -19.53 10.40
CA PRO A 17 11.82 -18.61 9.46
C PRO A 17 11.58 -17.29 10.19
N VAL A 18 12.31 -16.25 9.81
CA VAL A 18 12.01 -14.89 10.26
C VAL A 18 10.71 -14.50 9.57
N SER A 19 9.59 -14.67 10.26
CA SER A 19 8.28 -14.28 9.74
C SER A 19 8.21 -12.75 9.66
N VAL A 20 8.64 -12.19 8.52
CA VAL A 20 8.41 -10.79 8.20
C VAL A 20 6.98 -10.67 7.69
N PHE A 21 6.08 -10.20 8.55
CA PHE A 21 4.73 -9.82 8.13
C PHE A 21 4.84 -8.66 7.13
N ALA A 22 4.55 -8.91 5.85
CA ALA A 22 4.62 -7.91 4.81
C ALA A 22 3.21 -7.47 4.39
N ALA A 23 2.92 -6.18 4.53
CA ALA A 23 1.66 -5.58 4.11
C ALA A 23 1.49 -5.72 2.59
N GLY A 24 0.41 -6.37 2.16
CA GLY A 24 0.04 -6.50 0.75
C GLY A 24 0.81 -7.52 -0.09
N TYR A 25 1.55 -8.46 0.51
CA TYR A 25 2.15 -9.62 -0.20
C TYR A 25 1.67 -10.98 0.34
N GLY A 26 0.83 -10.97 1.38
CA GLY A 26 0.42 -12.15 2.14
C GLY A 26 1.56 -12.74 2.98
N ALA A 27 1.40 -13.99 3.42
CA ALA A 27 2.34 -14.65 4.33
C ALA A 27 3.74 -14.91 3.73
N ALA A 28 3.87 -14.90 2.41
CA ALA A 28 5.11 -15.17 1.67
C ALA A 28 6.11 -14.00 1.69
N GLY A 29 5.66 -12.80 2.06
CA GLY A 29 6.49 -11.61 2.06
C GLY A 29 6.77 -11.06 0.65
N CYS A 30 7.61 -10.03 0.58
CA CYS A 30 8.11 -9.45 -0.66
C CYS A 30 9.26 -10.30 -1.25
N GLY A 31 9.64 -10.06 -2.51
CA GLY A 31 10.74 -10.77 -3.17
C GLY A 31 10.33 -11.35 -4.53
N LEU A 32 11.26 -12.05 -5.18
CA LEU A 32 11.05 -12.60 -6.54
C LEU A 32 9.83 -13.54 -6.59
N GLY A 33 9.63 -14.35 -5.57
CA GLY A 33 8.46 -15.22 -5.45
C GLY A 33 7.15 -14.44 -5.43
N SER A 34 7.09 -13.31 -4.74
CA SER A 34 5.90 -12.45 -4.75
C SER A 34 5.62 -11.83 -6.13
N MET A 35 6.67 -11.57 -6.92
CA MET A 35 6.56 -10.99 -8.27
C MET A 35 6.19 -12.02 -9.34
N VAL A 36 6.64 -13.27 -9.19
CA VAL A 36 6.28 -14.38 -10.09
C VAL A 36 4.86 -14.86 -9.77
N PHE A 37 4.49 -14.91 -8.49
CA PHE A 37 3.19 -15.36 -8.01
C PHE A 37 2.34 -14.19 -7.50
N GLN A 38 2.06 -13.21 -8.36
CA GLN A 38 1.39 -11.95 -8.00
C GLN A 38 -0.01 -12.14 -7.38
N ASN A 39 -0.70 -13.23 -7.73
CA ASN A 39 -2.02 -13.58 -7.20
C ASN A 39 -1.96 -14.39 -5.90
N ALA A 40 -0.77 -14.67 -5.36
CA ALA A 40 -0.60 -15.47 -4.16
C ALA A 40 -1.39 -14.90 -2.96
N GLN A 41 -1.64 -13.60 -2.95
CA GLN A 41 -2.52 -12.88 -2.02
C GLN A 41 -3.83 -13.63 -1.72
N LYS A 42 -4.38 -14.34 -2.72
CA LYS A 42 -5.73 -14.93 -2.69
C LYS A 42 -5.73 -16.45 -2.46
N LYS A 43 -4.61 -17.17 -2.60
CA LYS A 43 -4.56 -18.65 -2.55
C LYS A 43 -3.35 -19.18 -1.77
N GLY A 44 -3.60 -19.99 -0.74
CA GLY A 44 -2.56 -20.51 0.16
C GLY A 44 -1.45 -21.36 -0.50
N VAL A 45 -1.75 -22.08 -1.59
CA VAL A 45 -0.72 -22.85 -2.32
C VAL A 45 0.28 -21.95 -3.05
N GLU A 46 -0.21 -20.85 -3.62
CA GLU A 46 0.64 -19.86 -4.31
C GLU A 46 1.53 -19.12 -3.30
N GLN A 47 1.06 -18.91 -2.06
CA GLN A 47 1.88 -18.39 -0.96
C GLN A 47 3.06 -19.30 -0.62
N ILE A 48 2.87 -20.63 -0.65
CA ILE A 48 3.95 -21.59 -0.38
C ILE A 48 5.01 -21.52 -1.48
N PHE A 49 4.59 -21.45 -2.76
CA PHE A 49 5.53 -21.32 -3.87
C PHE A 49 6.25 -19.97 -3.89
N ALA A 50 5.55 -18.89 -3.56
CA ALA A 50 6.15 -17.57 -3.39
C ALA A 50 7.18 -17.57 -2.26
N ALA A 51 6.84 -18.10 -1.08
CA ALA A 51 7.74 -18.20 0.07
C ALA A 51 8.97 -19.09 -0.23
N THR A 52 8.75 -20.22 -0.90
CA THR A 52 9.83 -21.14 -1.29
C THR A 52 10.76 -20.45 -2.30
N THR A 53 10.21 -19.78 -3.31
CA THR A 53 11.01 -19.04 -4.30
C THR A 53 11.79 -17.89 -3.65
N ASN A 54 11.16 -17.15 -2.73
CA ASN A 54 11.79 -16.09 -1.96
C ASN A 54 12.99 -16.61 -1.15
N GLY A 55 12.80 -17.72 -0.44
CA GLY A 55 13.83 -18.35 0.38
C GLY A 55 14.94 -19.02 -0.42
N THR A 56 14.61 -19.80 -1.44
CA THR A 56 15.59 -20.53 -2.28
C THR A 56 16.55 -19.58 -3.00
N PHE A 57 16.05 -18.45 -3.50
CA PHE A 57 16.90 -17.47 -4.19
C PHE A 57 17.42 -16.35 -3.26
N GLY A 58 17.10 -16.38 -1.96
CA GLY A 58 17.44 -15.30 -1.02
C GLY A 58 16.92 -13.92 -1.42
N SER A 59 15.95 -13.89 -2.35
CA SER A 59 15.51 -12.66 -3.02
C SER A 59 14.73 -11.73 -2.10
N GLN A 60 14.10 -12.28 -1.06
CA GLN A 60 13.47 -11.49 -0.01
C GLN A 60 14.52 -10.73 0.81
N THR A 61 15.56 -11.41 1.31
CA THR A 61 16.59 -10.77 2.15
C THR A 61 17.42 -9.77 1.35
N PHE A 62 17.78 -10.13 0.10
CA PHE A 62 18.43 -9.23 -0.83
C PHE A 62 17.53 -8.02 -1.15
N GLY A 63 16.26 -8.27 -1.46
CA GLY A 63 15.27 -7.24 -1.72
C GLY A 63 15.09 -6.27 -0.55
N ILE A 64 15.03 -6.76 0.68
CA ILE A 64 14.94 -5.93 1.89
C ILE A 64 16.22 -5.09 2.06
N THR A 65 17.38 -5.67 1.79
CA THR A 65 18.68 -5.00 1.99
C THR A 65 18.93 -3.90 0.96
N PHE A 66 18.53 -4.13 -0.29
CA PHE A 66 18.84 -3.25 -1.41
C PHE A 66 17.63 -2.52 -1.98
N GLY A 67 16.43 -2.71 -1.40
CA GLY A 67 15.18 -2.12 -1.89
C GLY A 67 14.74 -2.64 -3.26
N THR A 68 15.05 -3.89 -3.61
CA THR A 68 14.72 -4.50 -4.91
C THR A 68 13.61 -5.54 -4.80
N SER A 69 13.23 -6.15 -5.92
CA SER A 69 12.32 -7.32 -5.94
C SER A 69 10.99 -7.08 -5.22
N ASN A 70 10.44 -5.87 -5.36
CA ASN A 70 9.20 -5.46 -4.70
C ASN A 70 9.29 -5.51 -3.15
N CYS A 71 10.51 -5.56 -2.59
CA CYS A 71 10.81 -5.32 -1.19
C CYS A 71 11.21 -3.86 -0.92
N GLY A 72 10.89 -2.95 -1.84
CA GLY A 72 10.99 -1.51 -1.62
C GLY A 72 9.71 -0.93 -1.01
N ASP A 73 9.80 0.29 -0.49
CA ASP A 73 8.69 1.17 -0.10
C ASP A 73 7.43 0.48 0.51
N HIS A 74 7.66 -0.38 1.50
CA HIS A 74 6.62 -1.03 2.30
C HIS A 74 5.62 -0.05 2.95
N GLY A 75 6.02 1.21 3.12
CA GLY A 75 5.14 2.29 3.60
C GLY A 75 4.02 2.63 2.61
N LEU A 76 4.25 2.50 1.30
CA LEU A 76 3.31 2.95 0.26
C LEU A 76 2.10 2.02 0.15
N VAL A 77 2.32 0.70 0.20
CA VAL A 77 1.22 -0.29 0.20
C VAL A 77 0.37 -0.18 1.46
N LYS A 78 1.00 0.15 2.60
CA LYS A 78 0.29 0.41 3.85
C LYS A 78 -0.55 1.69 3.76
N LEU A 79 0.03 2.78 3.21
CA LEU A 79 -0.65 4.06 3.03
C LEU A 79 -1.81 3.99 2.03
N SER A 80 -1.69 3.23 0.94
CA SER A 80 -2.81 3.03 0.01
C SER A 80 -3.94 2.24 0.66
N LYS A 81 -3.62 1.19 1.43
CA LYS A 81 -4.64 0.41 2.13
C LYS A 81 -5.32 1.21 3.24
N GLU A 82 -4.56 2.01 3.97
CA GLU A 82 -5.08 2.90 5.02
C GLU A 82 -6.05 3.94 4.44
N ARG A 83 -5.71 4.56 3.30
CA ARG A 83 -6.60 5.47 2.57
C ARG A 83 -7.87 4.77 2.10
N GLU A 84 -7.76 3.56 1.54
CA GLU A 84 -8.92 2.78 1.08
C GLU A 84 -9.88 2.45 2.24
N VAL A 85 -9.33 1.93 3.34
CA VAL A 85 -10.12 1.61 4.55
C VAL A 85 -10.77 2.88 5.11
N PHE A 86 -10.01 3.96 5.25
CA PHE A 86 -10.54 5.23 5.73
C PHE A 86 -11.68 5.76 4.86
N ALA A 87 -11.50 5.77 3.53
CA ALA A 87 -12.51 6.23 2.59
C ALA A 87 -13.75 5.33 2.55
N GLN A 88 -13.59 4.03 2.78
CA GLN A 88 -14.70 3.09 2.86
C GLN A 88 -15.52 3.29 4.15
N GLU A 89 -14.87 3.36 5.31
CA GLU A 89 -15.54 3.53 6.61
C GLU A 89 -16.24 4.90 6.73
N ASN A 90 -15.67 5.94 6.11
CA ASN A 90 -16.19 7.31 6.21
C ASN A 90 -16.89 7.80 4.93
N TYR A 91 -17.23 6.90 3.99
CA TYR A 91 -17.64 7.27 2.63
C TYR A 91 -18.74 8.34 2.58
N THR A 92 -19.85 8.15 3.31
CA THR A 92 -20.99 9.06 3.29
C THR A 92 -20.63 10.47 3.79
N SER A 93 -19.88 10.54 4.90
CA SER A 93 -19.41 11.82 5.46
C SER A 93 -18.39 12.47 4.53
N LEU A 94 -17.48 11.67 3.97
CA LEU A 94 -16.46 12.11 3.05
C LEU A 94 -17.09 12.74 1.81
N VAL A 95 -18.00 12.05 1.12
CA VAL A 95 -18.70 12.58 -0.08
C VAL A 95 -19.41 13.90 0.23
N LYS A 96 -20.10 13.99 1.38
CA LYS A 96 -20.76 15.24 1.80
C LYS A 96 -19.75 16.38 2.00
N GLU A 97 -18.65 16.13 2.68
CA GLU A 97 -17.61 17.14 2.94
C GLU A 97 -16.84 17.51 1.67
N MET A 98 -16.64 16.57 0.74
CA MET A 98 -16.10 16.81 -0.59
C MET A 98 -16.97 17.80 -1.37
N ALA A 99 -18.29 17.62 -1.37
CA ALA A 99 -19.23 18.56 -1.99
C ALA A 99 -19.22 19.96 -1.33
N GLN A 100 -18.90 20.01 -0.04
CA GLN A 100 -18.77 21.26 0.72
C GLN A 100 -17.40 21.93 0.57
N GLY A 101 -16.38 21.21 0.08
CA GLY A 101 -14.99 21.64 -0.01
C GLY A 101 -14.27 21.77 1.34
N LYS A 102 -14.88 21.27 2.43
CA LYS A 102 -14.35 21.36 3.79
C LYS A 102 -14.96 20.31 4.69
N GLY A 103 -14.20 19.86 5.68
CA GLY A 103 -14.68 18.95 6.71
C GLY A 103 -13.54 18.15 7.33
N GLU A 104 -13.84 17.51 8.46
CA GLU A 104 -12.85 16.76 9.24
C GLU A 104 -12.37 15.51 8.49
N ASN A 105 -13.27 14.76 7.86
CA ASN A 105 -12.93 13.58 7.08
C ASN A 105 -12.16 13.96 5.81
N LEU A 106 -12.53 15.07 5.17
CA LEU A 106 -11.83 15.58 4.00
C LEU A 106 -10.38 15.99 4.32
N TYR A 107 -10.17 16.70 5.42
CA TYR A 107 -8.84 17.13 5.85
C TYR A 107 -8.01 15.99 6.45
N THR A 108 -8.66 15.01 7.05
CA THR A 108 -8.02 13.74 7.43
C THR A 108 -7.56 12.99 6.18
N LEU A 109 -8.39 12.90 5.14
CA LEU A 109 -7.98 12.31 3.87
C LEU A 109 -6.79 13.05 3.26
N ALA A 110 -6.80 14.39 3.24
CA ALA A 110 -5.66 15.19 2.79
C ALA A 110 -4.39 14.88 3.60
N SER A 111 -4.52 14.66 4.90
CA SER A 111 -3.40 14.28 5.78
C SER A 111 -2.88 12.87 5.47
N LEU A 112 -3.76 11.93 5.10
CA LEU A 112 -3.36 10.60 4.63
C LEU A 112 -2.62 10.64 3.28
N TYR A 113 -2.88 11.67 2.46
CA TYR A 113 -2.08 12.02 1.27
C TYR A 113 -0.81 12.83 1.62
N GLN A 114 -0.50 12.97 2.90
CA GLN A 114 0.64 13.75 3.42
C GLN A 114 0.62 15.22 2.96
N CYS A 115 -0.55 15.76 2.65
CA CYS A 115 -0.69 17.19 2.34
C CYS A 115 -0.49 18.02 3.63
N PRO A 116 0.38 19.05 3.62
CA PRO A 116 0.53 19.97 4.73
C PRO A 116 -0.79 20.64 5.11
N ALA A 117 -1.00 20.93 6.39
CA ALA A 117 -2.22 21.60 6.88
C ALA A 117 -2.50 22.92 6.15
N ALA A 118 -1.46 23.67 5.78
CA ALA A 118 -1.56 24.91 4.99
C ALA A 118 -2.19 24.71 3.60
N LYS A 119 -2.23 23.46 3.09
CA LYS A 119 -2.79 23.09 1.78
C LYS A 119 -4.16 22.42 1.88
N HIS A 120 -4.70 22.19 3.07
CA HIS A 120 -6.00 21.53 3.24
C HIS A 120 -7.16 22.33 2.63
N GLN A 121 -7.12 23.66 2.72
CA GLN A 121 -8.13 24.51 2.08
C GLN A 121 -8.05 24.43 0.54
N GLU A 122 -6.85 24.41 -0.02
CA GLU A 122 -6.62 24.29 -1.46
C GLU A 122 -7.02 22.90 -1.98
N PHE A 123 -6.71 21.85 -1.21
CA PHE A 123 -7.17 20.49 -1.45
C PHE A 123 -8.70 20.41 -1.46
N GLY A 124 -9.36 20.97 -0.45
CA GLY A 124 -10.81 20.97 -0.36
C GLY A 124 -11.50 21.74 -1.49
N ALA A 125 -10.94 22.89 -1.88
CA ALA A 125 -11.44 23.66 -3.02
C ALA A 125 -11.33 22.88 -4.34
N MET A 126 -10.19 22.22 -4.59
CA MET A 126 -10.00 21.37 -5.77
C MET A 126 -11.00 20.21 -5.80
N VAL A 127 -11.17 19.54 -4.66
CA VAL A 127 -12.09 18.40 -4.52
C VAL A 127 -13.54 18.82 -4.76
N GLN A 128 -13.94 19.99 -4.26
CA GLN A 128 -15.26 20.54 -4.51
C GLN A 128 -15.46 20.91 -5.98
N GLU A 129 -14.48 21.58 -6.59
CA GLU A 129 -14.54 21.97 -8.01
C GLU A 129 -14.66 20.75 -8.93
N LYS A 130 -13.99 19.65 -8.57
CA LYS A 130 -13.99 18.39 -9.33
C LYS A 130 -14.98 17.36 -8.80
N PHE A 131 -15.92 17.75 -7.93
CA PHE A 131 -16.81 16.80 -7.26
C PHE A 131 -17.53 15.86 -8.23
N ASP A 132 -18.12 16.40 -9.30
CA ASP A 132 -18.83 15.62 -10.32
C ASP A 132 -17.93 14.64 -11.10
N THR A 133 -16.61 14.90 -11.13
CA THR A 133 -15.61 13.98 -11.71
C THR A 133 -15.16 12.92 -10.72
N LEU A 134 -15.16 13.25 -9.42
CA LEU A 134 -14.74 12.36 -8.34
C LEU A 134 -15.86 11.39 -7.93
N VAL A 135 -17.12 11.84 -8.02
CA VAL A 135 -18.33 11.09 -7.68
C VAL A 135 -19.28 11.09 -8.88
N SER A 136 -18.94 10.29 -9.88
CA SER A 136 -19.67 10.23 -11.15
C SER A 136 -21.10 9.65 -11.02
N SER A 137 -21.36 8.87 -9.95
CA SER A 137 -22.69 8.32 -9.67
C SER A 137 -22.84 7.87 -8.21
N ASP A 138 -24.08 7.56 -7.81
CA ASP A 138 -24.39 6.95 -6.50
C ASP A 138 -23.75 5.57 -6.28
N LYS A 139 -23.16 4.98 -7.33
CA LYS A 139 -22.48 3.68 -7.30
C LYS A 139 -20.96 3.79 -7.28
N THR A 140 -20.41 5.01 -7.29
CA THR A 140 -18.96 5.21 -7.22
C THR A 140 -18.41 4.52 -5.97
N THR A 141 -17.38 3.72 -6.16
CA THR A 141 -16.73 3.00 -5.05
C THR A 141 -15.65 3.86 -4.41
N SER A 142 -15.28 3.58 -3.15
CA SER A 142 -14.16 4.26 -2.48
C SER A 142 -12.85 4.12 -3.27
N THR A 143 -12.59 2.95 -3.86
CA THR A 143 -11.41 2.72 -4.71
C THR A 143 -11.43 3.59 -5.98
N GLU A 144 -12.59 3.68 -6.65
CA GLU A 144 -12.75 4.52 -7.85
C GLU A 144 -12.60 6.00 -7.53
N LEU A 145 -13.23 6.46 -6.43
CA LEU A 145 -13.11 7.82 -5.92
C LEU A 145 -11.65 8.20 -5.66
N LEU A 146 -10.91 7.35 -4.92
CA LEU A 146 -9.50 7.58 -4.61
C LEU A 146 -8.63 7.60 -5.87
N SER A 147 -8.92 6.74 -6.86
CA SER A 147 -8.21 6.72 -8.14
C SER A 147 -8.41 8.01 -8.94
N GLN A 148 -9.64 8.53 -9.00
CA GLN A 148 -9.91 9.81 -9.66
C GLN A 148 -9.30 10.97 -8.89
N LEU A 149 -9.38 10.93 -7.56
CA LEU A 149 -8.77 11.94 -6.68
C LEU A 149 -7.27 12.06 -6.93
N GLU A 150 -6.54 10.94 -6.97
CA GLU A 150 -5.11 10.92 -7.26
C GLU A 150 -4.75 11.58 -8.59
N LYS A 151 -5.56 11.35 -9.64
CA LYS A 151 -5.39 12.03 -10.93
C LYS A 151 -5.57 13.53 -10.82
N GLN A 152 -6.57 14.00 -10.05
CA GLN A 152 -6.81 15.44 -9.87
C GLN A 152 -5.71 16.10 -9.03
N ILE A 153 -5.25 15.46 -7.96
CA ILE A 153 -4.15 16.00 -7.14
C ILE A 153 -2.87 16.11 -7.99
N THR A 154 -2.55 15.08 -8.80
CA THR A 154 -1.38 15.10 -9.70
C THR A 154 -1.50 16.15 -10.81
N SER A 155 -2.72 16.44 -11.26
CA SER A 155 -2.98 17.47 -12.27
C SER A 155 -2.92 18.90 -11.71
N ASN A 156 -2.99 19.07 -10.38
CA ASN A 156 -2.89 20.36 -9.72
C ASN A 156 -1.42 20.65 -9.36
N PRO A 157 -0.74 21.65 -9.97
CA PRO A 157 0.69 21.88 -9.77
C PRO A 157 1.08 22.16 -8.31
N THR A 158 0.21 22.82 -7.54
CA THR A 158 0.49 23.15 -6.14
C THR A 158 0.38 21.91 -5.27
N LEU A 159 -0.68 21.13 -5.44
CA LEU A 159 -0.95 19.94 -4.64
C LEU A 159 -0.01 18.78 -5.03
N ALA A 160 0.34 18.62 -6.31
CA ALA A 160 1.31 17.62 -6.77
C ALA A 160 2.69 17.77 -6.11
N ASN A 161 3.12 19.00 -5.84
CA ASN A 161 4.40 19.28 -5.18
C ASN A 161 4.30 19.29 -3.65
N SER A 162 3.10 19.43 -3.10
CA SER A 162 2.90 19.57 -1.64
C SER A 162 2.41 18.29 -0.98
N CYS A 163 1.61 17.48 -1.67
CA CYS A 163 1.11 16.21 -1.20
C CYS A 163 2.01 15.09 -1.70
N ASN A 164 2.25 14.07 -0.88
CA ASN A 164 3.03 12.92 -1.31
C ASN A 164 2.11 11.85 -1.89
N ILE A 165 1.90 11.97 -3.21
CA ILE A 165 1.00 11.10 -3.96
C ILE A 165 1.81 10.00 -4.65
N THR A 166 2.93 9.52 -4.06
CA THR A 166 3.81 8.52 -4.68
C THR A 166 3.04 7.27 -5.04
N GLN A 167 2.58 7.37 -6.26
CA GLN A 167 1.83 6.55 -7.15
C GLN A 167 1.61 5.12 -6.66
N ALA A 168 0.36 4.86 -6.27
CA ALA A 168 -0.28 3.56 -6.43
C ALA A 168 -0.42 3.15 -7.92
N ALA A 169 0.29 3.81 -8.86
CA ALA A 169 0.31 3.47 -10.29
C ALA A 169 1.65 2.86 -10.73
N LEU A 170 2.21 1.98 -9.90
CA LEU A 170 3.00 0.85 -10.37
C LEU A 170 2.24 -0.43 -10.03
N ASN A 171 1.09 -0.60 -10.70
CA ASN A 171 0.57 -1.83 -11.31
C ASN A 171 -0.90 -1.64 -11.70
#